data_AF-A0A844SYZ3-F1
#
_entry.id   AF-A0A844SYZ3-F1
#
_cell.length_a   1.000
_cell.length_b   1.000
_cell.length_c   1.000
_cell.angle_alpha   90.00
_cell.angle_beta   90.00
_cell.angle_gamma   90.00
#
_symmetry.space_group_name_H-M   'P 1'
#
loop_
_entity.id
_entity.type
_entity.pdbx_description
1 polymer ?
#
loop_
_entity_poly.entity_id
_entity_poly.type
_entity_poly.pdbx_seq_one_letter_code
_entity_poly.pdbx_strand_id
1 'polypeptide(L)' 'MGRSYKQLSLDDRCEIACLSANGSSVRQIAAALDRSPSTVSRE' A
#
# COMPACT_ATOMS: atom_id res chain seq x y z
N MET A 1 20.11 7.64 -12.19
CA MET A 1 19.60 6.68 -11.18
C MET A 1 18.68 7.44 -10.21
N GLY A 2 17.45 7.73 -10.65
CA GLY A 2 16.49 8.51 -9.88
C GLY A 2 15.78 7.65 -8.85
N ARG A 3 16.11 7.81 -7.57
CA ARG A 3 15.34 7.26 -6.45
C ARG A 3 14.07 8.09 -6.29
N SER A 4 13.13 7.94 -7.23
CA SER A 4 11.76 8.39 -6.98
C SER A 4 11.18 7.37 -5.99
N TYR A 5 11.10 7.76 -4.73
CA TYR A 5 10.25 7.08 -3.77
C TYR A 5 8.85 7.12 -4.40
N LYS A 6 8.45 6.02 -5.05
CA LYS A 6 7.13 5.86 -5.67
C LYS A 6 6.12 6.12 -4.56
N GLN A 7 5.64 7.35 -4.48
CA GLN A 7 4.41 7.65 -3.76
C GLN A 7 3.36 6.69 -4.29
N LEU A 8 2.58 6.12 -3.38
CA LEU A 8 1.47 5.27 -3.76
C LEU A 8 0.56 6.08 -4.67
N SER A 9 0.21 5.49 -5.81
CA SER A 9 -0.71 6.14 -6.73
C SER A 9 -2.07 6.27 -6.02
N LEU A 10 -2.95 7.15 -6.50
CA LEU A 10 -4.30 7.24 -5.98
C LEU A 10 -5.04 5.90 -6.00
N ASP A 11 -4.73 5.06 -7.00
CA ASP A 11 -5.23 3.70 -7.13
C ASP A 11 -4.73 2.79 -5.98
N ASP A 12 -3.41 2.72 -5.77
CA ASP A 12 -2.83 1.95 -4.66
C ASP A 12 -3.43 2.41 -3.31
N ARG A 13 -3.63 3.73 -3.12
CA ARG A 13 -4.25 4.30 -1.90
C ARG A 13 -5.71 3.88 -1.72
N CYS A 14 -6.47 3.84 -2.81
CA CYS A 14 -7.87 3.41 -2.81
C CYS A 14 -7.97 1.93 -2.43
N GLU A 15 -7.10 1.08 -2.98
CA GLU A 15 -7.02 -0.34 -2.61
C GLU A 15 -6.63 -0.53 -1.15
N ILE A 16 -5.62 0.20 -0.64
CA ILE A 16 -5.25 0.15 0.79
C ILE A 16 -6.45 0.51 1.66
N ALA A 17 -7.17 1.59 1.35
CA ALA A 17 -8.33 2.03 2.11
C ALA A 17 -9.46 1.00 2.07
N CYS A 18 -9.74 0.42 0.90
CA CYS A 18 -10.76 -0.61 0.72
C CYS A 18 -10.43 -1.88 1.52
N LEU A 19 -9.21 -2.39 1.38
CA LEU A 19 -8.76 -3.60 2.07
C LEU A 19 -8.66 -3.39 3.59
N SER A 20 -8.23 -2.21 4.03
CA SER A 20 -8.19 -1.81 5.44
C SER A 20 -9.61 -1.73 6.03
N ALA A 21 -10.56 -1.14 5.31
CA ALA A 21 -11.97 -1.11 5.71
C ALA A 21 -12.59 -2.52 5.80
N ASN A 22 -12.11 -3.46 5.00
CA ASN A 22 -12.50 -4.87 5.07
C ASN A 22 -11.80 -5.63 6.23
N GLY A 23 -10.99 -4.96 7.05
CA GLY A 23 -10.27 -5.57 8.18
C GLY A 23 -8.99 -6.31 7.80
N SER A 24 -8.46 -6.11 6.59
CA SER A 24 -7.21 -6.74 6.15
C SER A 24 -6.02 -6.16 6.91
N SER A 25 -5.10 -7.01 7.33
CA SER A 25 -3.86 -6.55 7.98
C SER A 25 -2.92 -5.89 6.97
N VAL A 26 -2.09 -4.93 7.42
CA VAL A 26 -1.09 -4.24 6.56
C VAL A 26 -0.24 -5.20 5.73
N ARG A 27 0.15 -6.35 6.28
CA ARG A 27 0.90 -7.39 5.54
C ARG A 27 0.11 -8.01 4.40
N GLN A 28 -1.20 -8.23 4.57
CA GLN A 28 -2.06 -8.76 3.52
C GLN A 28 -2.29 -7.73 2.42
N ILE A 29 -2.49 -6.46 2.81
CA ILE A 29 -2.62 -5.34 1.88
C ILE A 29 -1.34 -5.18 1.06
N ALA A 30 -0.19 -5.22 1.72
CA ALA A 30 1.11 -5.15 1.08
C ALA A 30 1.35 -6.32 0.11
N ALA A 31 0.93 -7.54 0.49
CA ALA A 31 1.01 -8.71 -0.39
C ALA A 31 0.08 -8.59 -1.61
N ALA A 32 -1.13 -8.04 -1.44
CA ALA A 32 -2.07 -7.82 -2.53
C ALA A 32 -1.55 -6.80 -3.56
N LEU A 33 -0.88 -5.76 -3.08
CA LEU A 33 -0.34 -4.67 -3.90
C LEU A 33 1.07 -4.94 -4.43
N ASP A 34 1.66 -6.10 -4.11
CA ASP A 34 3.07 -6.42 -4.35
C ASP A 34 4.02 -5.31 -3.85
N ARG A 35 3.73 -4.77 -2.65
CA ARG A 35 4.49 -3.69 -2.01
C ARG A 35 5.08 -4.12 -0.69
N SER A 36 6.07 -3.35 -0.23
CA SER A 36 6.62 -3.50 1.11
C SER A 36 5.60 -3.05 2.17
N PRO A 37 5.44 -3.78 3.29
CA PRO A 37 4.54 -3.38 4.37
C PRO A 37 4.90 -2.03 4.98
N SER A 38 6.19 -1.66 4.97
CA SER A 38 6.64 -0.33 5.42
C SER A 38 6.17 0.81 4.53
N THR A 39 5.86 0.55 3.26
CA THR A 39 5.28 1.54 2.33
C THR A 39 3.80 1.73 2.62
N VAL A 40 3.07 0.63 2.86
CA VAL A 40 1.64 0.66 3.21
C VAL A 40 1.40 1.27 4.60
N SER A 41 2.24 0.97 5.60
CA SER A 41 2.14 1.59 6.94
C SER A 41 2.49 3.08 7.00
N ARG A 42 3.08 3.64 5.94
CA ARG A 42 3.48 5.05 5.89
C ARG A 42 2.41 5.98 5.32
N GLU A 43 1.33 5.40 4.80
CA GLU A 43 0.12 6.12 4.37
C GLU A 43 -0.90 6.20 5.51
#